data_AF-A0A3L7PSG4-F1
#
_entry.id   AF-A0A3L7PSG4-F1
#
_cell.length_a   1.000
_cell.length_b   1.000
_cell.length_c   1.000
_cell.angle_alpha   90.00
_cell.angle_beta   90.00
_cell.angle_gamma   90.00
#
_symmetry.space_group_name_H-M   'P 1'
#
loop_
_entity.id
_entity.type
_entity.pdbx_description
1 polymer ?
#
loop_
_entity_poly.entity_id
_entity_poly.type
_entity_poly.pdbx_seq_one_letter_code
_entity_poly.pdbx_strand_id
1 'polypeptide(L)'
;MIQERSNFRDRARSTYFVHRDANIVPWKDLFQKMMDDGLVRNVPVERITEVISDLLYGTIFTNHFAGRKKSLASQCEDVLDILFYGLLINGKREAHG
;
A
#
# COMPACT_ATOMS: atom_id res chain seq x y z
N MET A 1 -3.04 -3.98 28.90
CA MET A 1 -2.14 -2.99 28.24
C MET A 1 -2.85 -2.36 27.04
N ILE A 2 -3.53 -1.23 27.24
CA ILE A 2 -4.15 -0.42 26.16
C ILE A 2 -3.32 0.86 25.91
N GLN A 3 -2.64 1.41 26.92
CA GLN A 3 -1.86 2.65 26.79
C GLN A 3 -0.61 2.52 25.92
N GLU A 4 0.17 1.44 26.02
CA GLU A 4 1.30 1.21 25.11
C GLU A 4 0.83 1.16 23.66
N ARG A 5 -0.32 0.51 23.40
CA ARG A 5 -0.89 0.39 22.05
C ARG A 5 -1.26 1.76 21.45
N SER A 6 -1.74 2.71 22.25
CA SER A 6 -2.06 4.07 21.76
C SER A 6 -0.80 4.83 21.40
N ASN A 7 0.20 4.83 22.30
CA ASN A 7 1.44 5.59 22.10
C ASN A 7 2.25 5.06 20.90
N PHE A 8 2.30 3.74 20.70
CA PHE A 8 3.01 3.15 19.56
C PHE A 8 2.24 3.28 18.25
N ARG A 9 0.90 3.13 18.28
CA ARG A 9 0.06 3.37 17.10
C ARG A 9 0.20 4.81 16.62
N ASP A 10 0.22 5.78 17.52
CA ASP A 10 0.34 7.20 17.13
C ASP A 10 1.74 7.54 16.60
N ARG A 11 2.81 7.03 17.23
CA ARG A 11 4.19 7.28 16.77
C ARG A 11 4.52 6.60 15.45
N ALA A 12 4.20 5.31 15.28
CA ALA A 12 4.49 4.56 14.06
C ALA A 12 3.66 5.05 12.86
N ARG A 13 2.39 5.44 13.12
CA ARG A 13 1.56 6.13 12.13
C ARG A 13 2.20 7.46 11.74
N SER A 14 2.55 8.29 12.73
CA SER A 14 3.16 9.60 12.47
C SER A 14 4.44 9.48 11.64
N THR A 15 5.38 8.60 11.98
CA THR A 15 6.63 8.47 11.21
C THR A 15 6.41 7.93 9.80
N TYR A 16 5.57 6.91 9.61
CA TYR A 16 5.29 6.34 8.29
C TYR A 16 4.61 7.37 7.36
N PHE A 17 3.55 8.03 7.83
CA PHE A 17 2.82 9.00 7.02
C PHE A 17 3.66 10.27 6.74
N VAL A 18 4.51 10.70 7.68
CA VAL A 18 5.45 11.82 7.45
C VAL A 18 6.49 11.47 6.36
N HIS A 19 7.06 10.26 6.40
CA HIS A 19 8.01 9.83 5.37
C HIS A 19 7.33 9.61 4.02
N ARG A 20 6.09 9.12 4.01
CA ARG A 20 5.26 9.00 2.81
C ARG A 20 5.03 10.37 2.18
N ASP A 21 4.50 11.34 2.93
CA ASP A 21 4.12 12.64 2.36
C ASP A 21 5.33 13.37 1.77
N ALA A 22 6.52 13.20 2.36
CA ALA A 22 7.77 13.74 1.81
C ALA A 22 8.22 13.07 0.50
N ASN A 23 7.82 11.81 0.25
CA ASN A 23 8.26 11.02 -0.90
C ASN A 23 7.12 10.69 -1.89
N ILE A 24 5.92 11.23 -1.70
CA ILE A 24 4.75 10.89 -2.51
C ILE A 24 4.84 11.47 -3.92
N VAL A 25 5.51 12.63 -4.09
CA VAL A 25 5.54 13.39 -5.35
C VAL A 25 6.16 12.59 -6.52
N PRO A 26 7.36 11.98 -6.38
CA PRO A 26 7.91 11.14 -7.45
C PRO A 26 7.01 9.95 -7.84
N TRP A 27 6.27 9.40 -6.87
CA TRP A 27 5.32 8.32 -7.14
C TRP A 27 4.11 8.81 -7.91
N LYS A 28 3.64 10.03 -7.63
CA LYS A 28 2.54 10.63 -8.38
C LYS A 28 2.88 10.80 -9.84
N ASP A 29 4.06 11.36 -10.13
CA ASP A 29 4.54 11.57 -11.50
C ASP A 29 4.72 10.24 -12.24
N LEU A 30 5.24 9.22 -11.56
CA LEU A 30 5.37 7.87 -12.11
C LEU A 30 4.01 7.26 -12.47
N PHE A 31 3.02 7.34 -11.57
CA PHE A 31 1.68 6.81 -11.84
C PHE A 31 0.97 7.59 -12.95
N GLN A 32 1.14 8.90 -13.00
CA GLN A 32 0.58 9.72 -14.09
C GLN A 32 1.14 9.27 -15.43
N LYS A 33 2.46 9.12 -15.54
CA LYS A 33 3.12 8.64 -16.76
C LYS A 33 2.62 7.25 -17.18
N MET A 34 2.51 6.32 -16.24
CA MET A 34 2.02 4.97 -16.54
C MET A 34 0.54 4.96 -16.99
N MET A 35 -0.26 5.92 -16.55
CA MET A 35 -1.63 6.10 -17.05
C MET A 35 -1.64 6.66 -18.47
N ASP A 36 -0.78 7.64 -18.76
CA ASP A 36 -0.63 8.22 -20.09
C ASP A 36 -0.13 7.16 -21.10
N ASP A 37 0.74 6.26 -20.67
CA ASP A 37 1.25 5.11 -21.45
C ASP A 37 0.23 3.95 -21.58
N GLY A 38 -0.95 4.07 -20.97
CA GLY A 38 -2.00 3.04 -21.00
C GLY A 38 -1.70 1.76 -20.20
N LEU A 39 -0.67 1.78 -19.35
CA LEU A 39 -0.26 0.65 -18.50
C LEU A 39 -1.11 0.56 -17.23
N VAL A 40 -1.56 1.72 -16.72
CA VAL A 40 -2.41 1.83 -15.52
C VAL A 40 -3.75 2.44 -15.90
N ARG A 41 -4.83 1.92 -15.32
CA ARG A 41 -6.18 2.47 -15.48
C ARG A 41 -6.25 3.93 -15.06
N ASN A 42 -6.97 4.76 -15.83
CA ASN A 42 -7.16 6.17 -15.51
C ASN A 42 -8.03 6.35 -14.26
N VAL A 43 -7.39 6.57 -13.11
CA VAL A 43 -8.02 6.87 -11.82
C VAL A 43 -7.20 7.92 -11.08
N PRO A 44 -7.78 8.65 -10.12
CA PRO A 44 -7.03 9.66 -9.37
C PRO A 44 -5.76 9.07 -8.74
N VAL A 45 -4.61 9.69 -8.99
CA VAL A 45 -3.31 9.26 -8.47
C VAL A 45 -3.30 9.23 -6.94
N GLU A 46 -3.98 10.18 -6.31
CA GLU A 46 -4.20 10.26 -4.88
C GLU A 46 -4.86 8.98 -4.36
N ARG A 47 -5.88 8.49 -5.06
CA ARG A 47 -6.58 7.25 -4.68
C ARG A 47 -5.64 6.04 -4.76
N ILE A 48 -4.79 5.96 -5.79
CA ILE A 48 -3.82 4.85 -5.92
C ILE A 48 -2.83 4.89 -4.74
N THR A 49 -2.23 6.05 -4.52
CA THR A 49 -1.20 6.22 -3.49
C THR A 49 -1.74 6.08 -2.06
N GLU A 50 -2.97 6.51 -1.79
CA GLU A 50 -3.67 6.28 -0.51
C GLU A 50 -3.91 4.79 -0.25
N VAL A 51 -4.51 4.08 -1.22
CA VAL A 51 -4.81 2.65 -1.06
C VAL A 51 -3.55 1.82 -0.85
N ILE A 52 -2.49 2.08 -1.62
CA ILE A 52 -1.18 1.41 -1.42
C ILE A 52 -0.65 1.71 -0.02
N SER A 53 -0.74 2.97 0.43
CA SER A 53 -0.22 3.38 1.73
C SER A 53 -0.94 2.68 2.88
N ASP A 54 -2.27 2.54 2.80
CA ASP A 54 -3.08 1.86 3.81
C ASP A 54 -2.79 0.36 3.88
N LEU A 55 -2.57 -0.30 2.73
CA LEU A 55 -2.22 -1.73 2.67
C LEU A 55 -0.84 -2.00 3.29
N LEU A 56 0.15 -1.17 2.96
CA LEU A 56 1.50 -1.27 3.53
C LEU A 56 1.50 -0.95 5.02
N TYR A 57 0.79 0.09 5.45
CA TYR A 57 0.66 0.44 6.86
C TYR A 57 -0.04 -0.66 7.66
N GLY A 58 -1.14 -1.23 7.14
CA GLY A 58 -1.84 -2.35 7.76
C GLY A 58 -0.93 -3.57 7.94
N THR A 59 -0.06 -3.83 6.97
CA THR A 59 0.97 -4.87 7.02
C THR A 59 2.01 -4.59 8.10
N ILE A 60 2.57 -3.38 8.16
CA ILE A 60 3.53 -2.97 9.22
C ILE A 60 2.90 -3.11 10.60
N PHE A 61 1.68 -2.59 10.77
CA PHE A 61 0.93 -2.63 12.02
C PHE A 61 0.69 -4.07 12.46
N THR A 62 0.20 -4.93 11.56
CA THR A 62 -0.07 -6.34 11.87
C THR A 62 1.21 -7.11 12.17
N ASN A 63 2.29 -6.85 11.42
CA ASN A 63 3.57 -7.52 11.63
C ASN A 63 4.16 -7.22 13.02
N HIS A 64 4.07 -5.95 13.44
CA HIS A 64 4.53 -5.50 14.75
C HIS A 64 3.76 -6.17 15.90
N PHE A 65 2.44 -6.32 15.77
CA PHE A 65 1.59 -6.91 16.82
C PHE A 65 1.55 -8.45 16.83
N ALA A 66 1.64 -9.08 15.66
CA ALA A 66 1.53 -10.53 15.53
C ALA A 66 2.86 -11.27 15.70
N GLY A 67 3.98 -10.57 15.88
CA GLY A 67 5.30 -11.16 16.07
C GLY A 67 5.72 -12.11 14.93
N ARG A 68 5.25 -11.85 13.70
CA ARG A 68 5.50 -12.76 12.56
C ARG A 68 6.99 -12.73 12.17
N LYS A 69 7.44 -13.84 11.57
CA LYS A 69 8.83 -14.07 11.15
C LYS A 69 9.21 -13.49 9.78
N LYS A 70 8.25 -13.06 8.95
CA LYS A 70 8.56 -12.52 7.62
C LYS A 70 9.13 -11.10 7.74
N SER A 71 10.21 -10.82 7.01
CA SER A 71 10.78 -9.47 6.93
C SER A 71 9.75 -8.50 6.35
N LEU A 72 9.87 -7.21 6.71
CA LEU A 72 9.00 -6.16 6.17
C LEU A 72 9.12 -6.09 4.64
N ALA A 73 10.34 -6.21 4.11
CA ALA A 73 10.62 -6.18 2.67
C ALA A 73 9.82 -7.27 1.92
N SER A 74 9.86 -8.52 2.40
CA SER A 74 9.12 -9.62 1.76
C SER A 74 7.60 -9.41 1.80
N GLN A 75 7.07 -8.78 2.84
CA GLN A 75 5.64 -8.49 2.90
C GLN A 75 5.24 -7.33 2.00
N CYS A 76 6.10 -6.32 1.84
CA CYS A 76 5.91 -5.27 0.85
C CYS A 76 5.90 -5.85 -0.57
N GLU A 77 6.81 -6.78 -0.88
CA GLU A 77 6.83 -7.49 -2.16
C GLU A 77 5.52 -8.24 -2.41
N ASP A 78 5.04 -9.03 -1.44
CA ASP A 78 3.77 -9.76 -1.55
C ASP A 78 2.57 -8.81 -1.82
N VAL A 79 2.53 -7.65 -1.15
CA VAL A 79 1.46 -6.65 -1.32
C VAL A 79 1.51 -6.02 -2.71
N LEU A 80 2.70 -5.63 -3.18
CA LEU A 80 2.87 -5.00 -4.48
C LEU A 80 2.59 -5.98 -5.62
N ASP A 81 3.02 -7.24 -5.48
CA ASP A 81 2.74 -8.30 -6.45
C ASP A 81 1.22 -8.46 -6.66
N ILE A 82 0.48 -8.67 -5.57
CA ILE A 82 -0.98 -8.82 -5.65
C ILE A 82 -1.66 -7.55 -6.18
N LEU A 83 -1.14 -6.36 -5.85
CA LEU A 83 -1.75 -5.10 -6.28
C LEU A 83 -1.55 -4.84 -7.78
N PHE A 84 -0.36 -5.13 -8.31
CA PHE A 84 -0.03 -4.88 -9.72
C PHE A 84 -0.48 -6.02 -10.65
N TYR A 85 -0.38 -7.27 -10.20
CA TYR A 85 -0.72 -8.43 -11.01
C TYR A 85 -2.15 -8.95 -10.74
N GLY A 86 -2.78 -8.54 -9.64
CA GLY A 86 -4.13 -8.96 -9.27
C GLY A 86 -4.19 -10.42 -8.83
N LEU A 87 -5.33 -10.83 -8.27
CA LEU A 87 -5.59 -12.23 -7.87
C LEU A 87 -6.30 -13.05 -8.96
N LEU A 88 -6.91 -12.36 -9.92
CA LEU A 88 -7.73 -13.01 -10.94
C LEU A 88 -6.85 -13.44 -12.11
N ILE A 89 -6.85 -14.74 -12.41
CA ILE A 89 -6.30 -15.26 -13.66
C ILE A 89 -7.19 -14.73 -14.80
N ASN A 90 -6.56 -14.13 -15.83
CA ASN A 90 -7.23 -13.51 -16.98
C ASN A 90 -8.37 -14.40 -17.51
N GLY A 91 -9.62 -13.91 -17.46
CA GLY A 91 -10.80 -14.61 -17.97
C GLY A 91 -12.07 -14.56 -17.10
N LYS A 92 -12.01 -14.05 -15.85
CA LYS A 92 -13.18 -14.01 -14.93
C LYS A 92 -13.71 -12.62 -14.57
N ARG A 93 -13.31 -11.57 -15.30
CA ARG A 93 -13.71 -10.18 -14.96
C ARG A 93 -15.13 -9.80 -15.40
N GLU A 94 -15.84 -10.66 -16.14
CA GLU A 94 -17.17 -10.37 -16.69
C GLU A 94 -18.36 -10.77 -15.79
N ALA A 95 -18.15 -11.30 -14.58
CA ALA A 95 -19.25 -11.90 -13.81
C ALA A 95 -19.99 -10.96 -12.84
N HIS A 96 -19.58 -9.69 -12.67
CA HIS A 96 -20.22 -8.79 -11.72
C HIS A 96 -20.37 -7.38 -12.31
N GLY A 97 -21.39 -7.23 -13.18
CA GLY A 97 -22.05 -5.96 -13.46
C GLY A 97 -23.22 -5.75 -12.52
#